data_AF-A0A259BK61-F1
#
_entry.id   AF-A0A259BK61-F1
#
_cell.length_a   1.000
_cell.length_b   1.000
_cell.length_c   1.000
_cell.angle_alpha   90.00
_cell.angle_beta   90.00
_cell.angle_gamma   90.00
#
_symmetry.space_group_name_H-M   'P 1'
#
loop_
_entity.id
_entity.type
_entity.pdbx_description
1 polymer ?
#
loop_
_entity_poly.entity_id
_entity_poly.type
_entity_poly.pdbx_seq_one_letter_code
_entity_poly.pdbx_strand_id
1 'polypeptide(L)'
;MASLPAEEPVTREERAPRGSAVTLPGPADRYAVYDITAQTVYLPSGERLEAHSGYGAMFDDPRHVSKKMRGPTPPNVYNLRMREALFHGVEAIRMLPVDSGKMYGRDGILAHSYMLGPRGDSNGCVSFRDYPRFLAAFKRGEVKQMIVVAKLENQPITNPLLSWLSPR
;
A
#
# COMPACT_ATOMS: atom_id res chain seq x y z
N MET A 1 -33.51 50.41 -16.21
CA MET A 1 -32.12 49.90 -16.34
C MET A 1 -31.71 49.36 -14.99
N ALA A 2 -31.86 48.05 -14.77
CA ALA A 2 -31.44 47.39 -13.54
C ALA A 2 -30.17 46.60 -13.85
N SER A 3 -29.05 46.97 -13.22
CA SER A 3 -27.76 46.31 -13.37
C SER A 3 -27.80 44.93 -12.72
N LEU A 4 -27.40 43.90 -13.46
CA LEU A 4 -27.09 42.58 -12.92
C LEU A 4 -25.72 42.64 -12.22
N PRO A 5 -25.52 42.04 -11.04
CA PRO A 5 -24.20 41.87 -10.49
C PRO A 5 -23.44 40.76 -11.23
N ALA A 6 -22.15 40.99 -11.47
CA ALA A 6 -21.24 40.05 -12.09
C ALA A 6 -20.98 38.83 -11.17
N GLU A 7 -21.02 37.62 -11.74
CA GLU A 7 -20.55 36.42 -11.06
C GLU A 7 -19.01 36.46 -10.95
N GLU A 8 -18.51 36.37 -9.71
CA GLU A 8 -17.08 36.22 -9.45
C GLU A 8 -16.58 34.82 -9.85
N PRO A 9 -15.36 34.70 -10.40
CA PRO A 9 -14.85 33.41 -10.84
C PRO A 9 -14.44 32.56 -9.62
N VAL A 10 -15.11 31.43 -9.45
CA VAL A 10 -14.73 30.42 -8.45
C VAL A 10 -13.37 29.85 -8.86
N THR A 11 -12.32 30.21 -8.10
CA THR A 11 -10.99 29.63 -8.26
C THR A 11 -11.05 28.13 -7.97
N ARG A 12 -10.85 27.36 -9.04
CA ARG A 12 -10.70 25.91 -9.04
C ARG A 12 -9.33 25.57 -8.46
N GLU A 13 -9.12 25.79 -7.16
CA GLU A 13 -7.99 25.19 -6.47
C GLU A 13 -8.26 23.70 -6.34
N GLU A 14 -7.58 22.99 -7.23
CA GLU A 14 -7.40 21.56 -7.34
C GLU A 14 -7.22 20.92 -5.96
N ARG A 15 -8.33 20.35 -5.47
CA ARG A 15 -8.40 19.57 -4.24
C ARG A 15 -7.51 18.34 -4.43
N ALA A 16 -6.24 18.45 -4.04
CA ALA A 16 -5.37 17.30 -3.83
C ALA A 16 -6.17 16.25 -3.04
N PRO A 17 -6.17 14.96 -3.45
CA PRO A 17 -7.01 13.97 -2.81
C PRO A 17 -6.57 13.82 -1.37
N ARG A 18 -7.41 14.31 -0.45
CA ARG A 18 -7.33 14.04 0.99
C ARG A 18 -7.30 12.53 1.19
N GLY A 19 -6.58 12.09 2.20
CA GLY A 19 -6.23 10.69 2.42
C GLY A 19 -7.44 9.79 2.20
N SER A 20 -7.23 8.74 1.43
CA SER A 20 -8.29 7.79 1.09
C SER A 20 -8.90 7.28 2.40
N ALA A 21 -10.20 7.52 2.60
CA ALA A 21 -10.99 7.00 3.71
C ALA A 21 -11.14 5.48 3.57
N VAL A 22 -10.01 4.77 3.66
CA VAL A 22 -9.91 3.32 3.61
C VAL A 22 -10.02 2.83 5.04
N THR A 23 -11.05 2.05 5.29
CA THR A 23 -11.24 1.37 6.57
C THR A 23 -10.25 0.21 6.69
N LEU A 24 -9.67 0.05 7.88
CA LEU A 24 -8.85 -1.11 8.18
C LEU A 24 -9.66 -2.40 8.02
N PRO A 25 -9.06 -3.48 7.51
CA PRO A 25 -9.77 -4.73 7.31
C PRO A 25 -10.08 -5.39 8.65
N GLY A 26 -11.26 -6.00 8.74
CA GLY A 26 -11.67 -6.88 9.82
C GLY A 26 -11.74 -8.36 9.40
N PRO A 27 -12.11 -9.28 10.31
CA PRO A 27 -12.06 -10.73 10.05
C PRO A 27 -12.94 -11.23 8.89
N ALA A 28 -14.00 -10.49 8.56
CA ALA A 28 -14.90 -10.81 7.45
C ALA A 28 -14.32 -10.36 6.09
N ASP A 29 -13.36 -9.44 6.09
CA ASP A 29 -12.78 -8.90 4.87
C ASP A 29 -11.79 -9.87 4.23
N ARG A 30 -11.53 -9.65 2.94
CA ARG A 30 -10.58 -10.43 2.14
C ARG A 30 -9.51 -9.56 1.48
N TYR A 31 -9.20 -8.43 2.10
CA TYR A 31 -8.17 -7.51 1.64
C TYR A 31 -7.23 -7.12 2.77
N ALA A 32 -6.00 -6.79 2.41
CA ALA A 32 -5.04 -6.13 3.29
C ALA A 32 -4.90 -4.67 2.89
N VAL A 33 -4.49 -3.80 3.82
CA VAL A 33 -4.18 -2.40 3.53
C VAL A 33 -2.69 -2.18 3.74
N TYR A 34 -1.99 -1.70 2.71
CA TYR A 34 -0.60 -1.24 2.82
C TYR A 34 -0.56 0.29 2.90
N ASP A 35 -0.08 0.81 4.03
CA ASP A 35 0.22 2.23 4.21
C ASP A 35 1.72 2.45 3.98
N ILE A 36 2.04 3.20 2.92
CA ILE A 36 3.43 3.45 2.51
C ILE A 36 4.17 4.23 3.62
N THR A 37 3.56 5.31 4.13
CA THR A 37 4.21 6.17 5.13
C THR A 37 4.38 5.51 6.49
N ALA A 38 3.46 4.62 6.88
CA ALA A 38 3.58 3.83 8.10
C ALA A 38 4.39 2.54 7.92
N GLN A 39 4.82 2.23 6.69
CA GLN A 39 5.62 1.04 6.38
C GLN A 39 4.94 -0.26 6.88
N THR A 40 3.61 -0.28 6.82
CA THR A 40 2.81 -1.28 7.51
C THR A 40 1.71 -1.83 6.61
N VAL A 41 1.60 -3.16 6.58
CA VAL A 41 0.47 -3.89 6.02
C VAL A 41 -0.43 -4.38 7.14
N TYR A 42 -1.69 -3.96 7.12
CA TYR A 42 -2.73 -4.38 8.05
C TYR A 42 -3.53 -5.54 7.46
N LEU A 43 -3.60 -6.66 8.18
CA LEU A 43 -4.31 -7.87 7.77
C LEU A 43 -5.72 -7.95 8.35
N PRO A 44 -6.65 -8.69 7.72
CA PRO A 44 -7.97 -9.02 8.26
C PRO A 44 -7.94 -9.64 9.67
N SER A 45 -6.87 -10.36 10.01
CA SER A 45 -6.67 -10.95 11.35
C SER A 45 -6.39 -9.91 12.44
N GLY A 46 -6.15 -8.64 12.07
CA GLY A 46 -5.66 -7.59 12.96
C GLY A 46 -4.13 -7.54 13.08
N GLU A 47 -3.42 -8.51 12.50
CA GLU A 47 -1.96 -8.50 12.43
C GLU A 47 -1.44 -7.31 11.60
N ARG A 48 -0.24 -6.85 11.96
CA ARG A 48 0.47 -5.76 11.29
C ARG A 48 1.84 -6.26 10.89
N LEU A 49 2.19 -6.10 9.62
CA LEU A 49 3.46 -6.56 9.06
C LEU A 49 4.25 -5.38 8.52
N GLU A 50 5.54 -5.32 8.86
CA GLU A 50 6.47 -4.35 8.27
C GLU A 50 6.65 -4.63 6.78
N ALA A 51 6.46 -3.60 5.96
CA ALA A 51 6.69 -3.65 4.53
C ALA A 51 7.16 -2.31 3.98
N HIS A 52 7.98 -2.39 2.94
CA HIS A 52 8.57 -1.24 2.28
C HIS A 52 8.39 -1.28 0.77
N SER A 53 8.61 -0.14 0.13
CA SER A 53 8.63 -0.05 -1.32
C SER A 53 9.49 1.09 -1.85
N GLY A 54 10.12 0.86 -3.00
CA GLY A 54 10.99 1.84 -3.64
C GLY A 54 12.46 1.66 -3.25
N TYR A 55 13.30 2.53 -3.82
CA TYR A 55 14.76 2.38 -3.79
C TYR A 55 15.47 3.70 -3.48
N GLY A 56 16.57 3.61 -2.74
CA GLY A 56 17.49 4.72 -2.56
C GLY A 56 16.82 5.89 -1.83
N ALA A 57 16.83 7.08 -2.46
CA ALA A 57 16.28 8.31 -1.90
C ALA A 57 14.75 8.43 -2.01
N MET A 58 14.09 7.54 -2.76
CA MET A 58 12.63 7.53 -2.98
C MET A 58 11.91 6.44 -2.17
N PHE A 59 12.67 5.74 -1.33
CA PHE A 59 12.22 4.66 -0.46
C PHE A 59 11.10 5.15 0.47
N ASP A 60 9.97 4.45 0.47
CA ASP A 60 8.75 4.75 1.24
C ASP A 60 8.23 6.20 1.08
N ASP A 61 8.55 6.87 -0.03
CA ASP A 61 8.09 8.23 -0.29
C ASP A 61 6.97 8.25 -1.35
N PRO A 62 5.69 8.38 -0.94
CA PRO A 62 4.56 8.34 -1.86
C PRO A 62 4.56 9.48 -2.89
N ARG A 63 5.35 10.54 -2.70
CA ARG A 63 5.50 11.62 -3.70
C ARG A 63 6.17 11.14 -4.98
N HIS A 64 6.86 10.01 -4.92
CA HIS A 64 7.65 9.45 -6.02
C HIS A 64 7.00 8.24 -6.70
N VAL A 65 5.71 7.97 -6.46
CA VAL A 65 4.99 6.80 -7.05
C VAL A 65 4.96 6.77 -8.59
N SER A 66 5.24 7.88 -9.26
CA SER A 66 5.36 7.92 -10.72
C SER A 66 6.74 7.50 -11.24
N LYS A 67 7.76 7.38 -10.35
CA LYS A 67 9.14 7.11 -10.75
C LYS A 67 9.34 5.60 -10.97
N LYS A 68 9.53 5.22 -12.24
CA LYS A 68 9.80 3.83 -12.64
C LYS A 68 11.07 3.28 -11.98
N MET A 69 11.03 2.03 -11.55
CA MET A 69 12.12 1.29 -10.87
C MET A 69 12.65 1.88 -9.55
N ARG A 70 12.15 3.03 -9.08
CA ARG A 70 12.68 3.69 -7.87
C ARG A 70 11.60 4.12 -6.89
N GLY A 71 10.45 4.56 -7.40
CA GLY A 71 9.33 4.96 -6.58
C GLY A 71 8.61 3.78 -5.93
N PRO A 72 7.94 4.00 -4.79
CA PRO A 72 7.15 2.97 -4.14
C PRO A 72 5.97 2.53 -5.01
N THR A 73 5.33 1.43 -4.65
CA THR A 73 4.12 0.94 -5.30
C THR A 73 3.05 2.04 -5.38
N PRO A 74 2.45 2.31 -6.55
CA PRO A 74 1.40 3.31 -6.67
C PRO A 74 0.16 3.00 -5.81
N PRO A 75 -0.45 3.98 -5.13
CA PRO A 75 -1.74 3.80 -4.47
C PRO A 75 -2.82 3.30 -5.45
N ASN A 76 -3.38 2.14 -5.16
CA ASN A 76 -4.36 1.45 -5.98
C ASN A 76 -5.01 0.32 -5.18
N VAL A 77 -6.04 -0.30 -5.75
CA VAL A 77 -6.48 -1.65 -5.35
C VAL A 77 -5.79 -2.65 -6.26
N TYR A 78 -5.16 -3.66 -5.68
CA TYR A 78 -4.48 -4.72 -6.41
C TYR A 78 -5.15 -6.05 -6.13
N ASN A 79 -5.55 -6.76 -7.18
CA ASN A 79 -5.92 -8.16 -7.08
C ASN A 79 -4.64 -9.00 -6.97
N LEU A 80 -4.62 -9.93 -6.01
CA LEU A 80 -3.46 -10.76 -5.74
C LEU A 80 -3.57 -12.10 -6.46
N ARG A 81 -2.47 -12.52 -7.10
CA ARG A 81 -2.37 -13.83 -7.73
C ARG A 81 -0.98 -14.41 -7.52
N MET A 82 -0.91 -15.70 -7.17
CA MET A 82 0.37 -16.38 -7.04
C MET A 82 1.13 -16.37 -8.37
N ARG A 83 2.44 -16.09 -8.35
CA ARG A 83 3.28 -16.28 -9.54
C ARG A 83 3.40 -17.76 -9.85
N GLU A 84 3.48 -18.06 -11.15
CA GLU A 84 3.64 -19.41 -11.68
C GLU A 84 5.05 -19.98 -11.43
N ALA A 85 6.04 -19.10 -11.33
CA ALA A 85 7.43 -19.43 -11.07
C ALA A 85 7.99 -18.61 -9.90
N LEU A 86 9.11 -19.07 -9.33
CA LEU A 86 9.84 -18.33 -8.30
C LEU A 86 10.41 -17.03 -8.84
N PHE A 87 10.52 -16.02 -7.97
CA PHE A 87 11.16 -14.73 -8.23
C PHE A 87 12.44 -14.69 -7.40
N HIS A 88 13.60 -14.84 -8.06
CA HIS A 88 14.89 -14.96 -7.37
C HIS A 88 14.89 -16.03 -6.27
N GLY A 89 14.24 -17.17 -6.52
CA GLY A 89 14.11 -18.28 -5.56
C GLY A 89 12.99 -18.13 -4.52
N VAL A 90 12.24 -17.02 -4.52
CA VAL A 90 11.14 -16.78 -3.58
C VAL A 90 9.78 -16.86 -4.28
N GLU A 91 8.82 -17.46 -3.60
CA GLU A 91 7.42 -17.45 -4.00
C GLU A 91 6.84 -16.03 -3.93
N ALA A 92 6.82 -15.28 -5.04
CA ALA A 92 6.25 -13.93 -5.05
C ALA A 92 4.79 -13.90 -5.51
N ILE A 93 4.03 -12.93 -5.02
CA ILE A 93 2.62 -12.69 -5.40
C ILE A 93 2.58 -11.55 -6.41
N ARG A 94 1.88 -11.73 -7.54
CA ARG A 94 1.57 -10.67 -8.51
C ARG A 94 0.52 -9.74 -7.91
N MET A 95 0.78 -8.44 -8.00
CA MET A 95 -0.17 -7.39 -7.67
C MET A 95 -0.74 -6.80 -8.95
N LEU A 96 -1.98 -7.13 -9.28
CA LEU A 96 -2.66 -6.71 -10.52
C LEU A 96 -3.52 -5.48 -10.23
N PRO A 97 -3.15 -4.28 -10.72
CA PRO A 97 -3.89 -3.05 -10.42
C PRO A 97 -5.28 -3.07 -11.05
N VAL A 98 -6.28 -2.64 -10.30
CA VAL A 98 -7.64 -2.44 -10.80
C VAL A 98 -7.69 -1.22 -11.73
N ASP A 99 -7.01 -0.13 -11.36
CA ASP A 99 -6.92 1.09 -12.17
C ASP A 99 -5.55 1.20 -12.83
N SER A 100 -5.45 0.82 -14.11
CA SER A 100 -4.19 0.91 -14.86
C SER A 100 -3.74 2.36 -15.12
N GLY A 101 -4.66 3.33 -15.13
CA GLY A 101 -4.33 4.75 -15.33
C GLY A 101 -3.49 5.33 -14.21
N LYS A 102 -3.61 4.78 -12.99
CA LYS A 102 -2.83 5.16 -11.81
C LYS A 102 -1.44 4.52 -11.72
N MET A 103 -1.05 3.74 -12.72
CA MET A 103 0.23 3.01 -12.69
C MET A 103 1.39 3.77 -13.32
N TYR A 104 1.15 4.91 -13.98
CA TYR A 104 2.22 5.73 -14.58
C TYR A 104 3.11 4.96 -15.58
N GLY A 105 2.52 4.05 -16.36
CA GLY A 105 3.26 3.18 -17.28
C GLY A 105 4.16 2.13 -16.59
N ARG A 106 3.88 1.83 -15.31
CA ARG A 106 4.57 0.80 -14.52
C ARG A 106 3.73 -0.47 -14.49
N ASP A 107 4.42 -1.59 -14.45
CA ASP A 107 3.85 -2.93 -14.43
C ASP A 107 4.73 -3.86 -13.56
N GLY A 108 4.36 -5.14 -13.52
CA GLY A 108 5.21 -6.16 -12.88
C GLY A 108 5.40 -6.01 -11.37
N ILE A 109 4.52 -5.27 -10.68
CA ILE A 109 4.58 -5.08 -9.23
C ILE A 109 4.29 -6.41 -8.53
N LEU A 110 5.15 -6.77 -7.58
CA LEU A 110 5.06 -7.99 -6.79
C LEU A 110 5.04 -7.69 -5.30
N ALA A 111 4.57 -8.66 -4.51
CA ALA A 111 4.82 -8.77 -3.08
C ALA A 111 5.82 -9.93 -2.83
N HIS A 112 6.88 -9.67 -2.07
CA HIS A 112 7.93 -10.65 -1.76
C HIS A 112 8.73 -10.30 -0.49
N SER A 113 9.65 -11.16 -0.05
CA SER A 113 10.60 -10.88 1.05
C SER A 113 11.66 -9.85 0.68
N TYR A 114 12.43 -9.34 1.63
CA TYR A 114 13.57 -8.49 1.31
C TYR A 114 14.57 -9.23 0.43
N MET A 115 15.02 -8.56 -0.64
CA MET A 115 15.98 -9.11 -1.62
C MET A 115 17.09 -8.12 -1.96
N LEU A 116 16.84 -6.82 -1.82
CA LEU A 116 17.80 -5.77 -2.14
C LEU A 116 18.35 -5.15 -0.85
N GLY A 117 19.10 -5.95 -0.10
CA GLY A 117 19.70 -5.52 1.16
C GLY A 117 18.73 -5.50 2.35
N PRO A 118 19.26 -5.19 3.56
CA PRO A 118 18.55 -5.39 4.82
C PRO A 118 17.46 -4.35 5.11
N ARG A 119 17.48 -3.22 4.40
CA ARG A 119 16.49 -2.14 4.55
C ARG A 119 15.15 -2.47 3.87
N GLY A 120 15.11 -3.48 3.00
CA GLY A 120 13.90 -3.85 2.28
C GLY A 120 13.66 -3.04 1.01
N ASP A 121 14.70 -2.48 0.42
CA ASP A 121 14.60 -1.80 -0.87
C ASP A 121 14.00 -2.71 -1.97
N SER A 122 13.36 -2.09 -2.95
CA SER A 122 12.81 -2.75 -4.12
C SER A 122 12.75 -1.80 -5.31
N ASN A 123 12.57 -2.33 -6.52
CA ASN A 123 12.31 -1.48 -7.69
C ASN A 123 10.83 -1.00 -7.77
N GLY A 124 10.14 -0.97 -6.63
CA GLY A 124 8.73 -0.59 -6.51
C GLY A 124 7.76 -1.72 -6.20
N CYS A 125 8.26 -2.95 -5.96
CA CYS A 125 7.51 -4.03 -5.32
C CYS A 125 7.22 -3.70 -3.85
N VAL A 126 6.28 -4.42 -3.24
CA VAL A 126 6.09 -4.40 -1.79
C VAL A 126 6.96 -5.50 -1.18
N SER A 127 8.01 -5.11 -0.49
CA SER A 127 8.95 -5.99 0.19
C SER A 127 8.54 -6.13 1.65
N PHE A 128 8.45 -7.34 2.17
CA PHE A 128 8.05 -7.62 3.56
C PHE A 128 9.22 -8.11 4.39
N ARG A 129 9.32 -7.63 5.64
CA ARG A 129 10.30 -8.16 6.61
C ARG A 129 9.99 -9.61 6.97
N ASP A 130 8.71 -9.87 7.25
CA ASP A 130 8.18 -11.19 7.57
C ASP A 130 7.19 -11.63 6.48
N TYR A 131 7.74 -11.86 5.29
CA TYR A 131 6.97 -12.29 4.13
C TYR A 131 6.25 -13.64 4.31
N PRO A 132 6.82 -14.66 4.99
CA PRO A 132 6.12 -15.93 5.17
C PRO A 132 4.73 -15.78 5.81
N ARG A 133 4.54 -14.84 6.74
CA ARG A 133 3.23 -14.56 7.34
C ARG A 133 2.24 -14.02 6.32
N PHE A 134 2.63 -13.03 5.53
CA PHE A 134 1.79 -12.48 4.47
C PHE A 134 1.43 -13.56 3.42
N LEU A 135 2.43 -14.31 2.97
CA LEU A 135 2.24 -15.40 2.00
C LEU A 135 1.27 -16.47 2.53
N ALA A 136 1.38 -16.84 3.80
CA ALA A 136 0.48 -17.79 4.42
C ALA A 136 -0.96 -17.27 4.49
N ALA A 137 -1.18 -16.02 4.88
CA ALA A 137 -2.51 -15.40 4.89
C ALA A 137 -3.13 -15.36 3.47
N PHE A 138 -2.33 -15.00 2.46
CA PHE A 138 -2.76 -15.08 1.06
C PHE A 138 -3.12 -16.51 0.64
N LYS A 139 -2.27 -17.50 0.93
CA LYS A 139 -2.51 -18.91 0.56
C LYS A 139 -3.72 -19.53 1.27
N ARG A 140 -4.04 -19.09 2.49
CA ARG A 140 -5.28 -19.47 3.19
C ARG A 140 -6.54 -18.78 2.63
N GLY A 141 -6.36 -17.83 1.70
CA GLY A 141 -7.44 -17.06 1.09
C GLY A 141 -7.99 -15.95 1.99
N GLU A 142 -7.32 -15.64 3.10
CA GLU A 142 -7.68 -14.52 3.99
C GLU A 142 -7.42 -13.19 3.30
N VAL A 143 -6.40 -13.12 2.44
CA VAL A 143 -6.09 -11.93 1.64
C VAL A 143 -6.17 -12.29 0.17
N LYS A 144 -7.05 -11.62 -0.57
CA LYS A 144 -7.21 -11.74 -2.04
C LYS A 144 -6.90 -10.43 -2.76
N GLN A 145 -6.98 -9.31 -2.03
CA GLN A 145 -6.67 -7.98 -2.55
C GLN A 145 -5.73 -7.24 -1.60
N MET A 146 -4.93 -6.33 -2.14
CA MET A 146 -4.17 -5.38 -1.34
C MET A 146 -4.52 -3.96 -1.79
N ILE A 147 -5.01 -3.16 -0.84
CA ILE A 147 -5.27 -1.74 -1.05
C ILE A 147 -4.02 -0.99 -0.60
N VAL A 148 -3.36 -0.32 -1.54
CA VAL A 148 -2.18 0.50 -1.25
C VAL A 148 -2.62 1.94 -1.13
N VAL A 149 -2.22 2.60 -0.05
CA VAL A 149 -2.52 4.00 0.24
C VAL A 149 -1.23 4.74 0.56
N ALA A 150 -1.18 6.04 0.25
CA ALA A 150 -0.05 6.87 0.66
C ALA A 150 0.05 6.94 2.18
N LYS A 151 -1.08 7.24 2.83
CA LYS A 151 -1.22 7.35 4.28
C LYS A 151 -2.68 7.16 4.69
N LEU A 152 -2.92 6.41 5.76
CA LEU A 152 -4.21 6.33 6.43
C LEU A 152 -4.43 7.55 7.33
N GLU A 153 -5.59 8.19 7.22
CA GLU A 153 -5.89 9.38 8.05
C GLU A 153 -6.12 9.03 9.53
N ASN A 154 -6.73 7.87 9.81
CA ASN A 154 -7.03 7.41 11.17
C ASN A 154 -6.28 6.12 11.49
N GLN A 155 -4.96 6.21 11.60
CA GLN A 155 -4.16 5.07 12.07
C GLN A 155 -4.51 4.78 13.54
N PRO A 156 -4.81 3.53 13.92
CA PRO A 156 -4.99 3.16 15.32
C PRO A 156 -3.68 3.42 16.06
N ILE A 157 -3.74 4.36 17.02
CA ILE A 157 -2.61 4.77 17.86
C ILE A 157 -2.06 3.52 18.55
N THR A 158 -0.90 3.03 18.12
CA THR A 158 -0.14 2.06 18.90
C THR A 158 0.58 2.83 19.98
N ASN A 159 0.04 2.83 21.19
CA ASN A 159 0.80 3.30 22.33
C ASN A 159 1.69 2.14 22.80
N PRO A 160 3.02 2.17 22.61
CA PRO A 160 3.91 1.07 23.02
C PRO A 160 3.85 0.84 24.54
N LEU A 161 3.41 1.83 25.32
CA LEU A 161 3.19 1.70 26.77
C LEU A 161 1.86 1.01 27.13
N LEU A 162 1.01 0.63 26.18
CA LEU A 162 -0.27 -0.06 26.45
C LEU A 162 -0.33 -1.47 25.83
N SER A 163 0.66 -1.89 25.04
CA SER A 163 0.67 -3.21 24.41
C SER A 163 0.86 -4.38 25.40
N TRP A 164 1.32 -4.10 26.63
CA TRP A 164 1.48 -5.09 27.69
C TRP A 164 0.20 -5.36 28.51
N LEU A 165 -0.86 -4.56 28.31
CA LEU A 165 -2.13 -4.67 29.04
C LEU A 165 -3.21 -5.49 28.31
N SER A 166 -2.91 -6.07 27.14
CA SER A 166 -3.87 -6.92 26.43
C SER A 166 -3.82 -8.36 26.96
N PRO A 167 -4.92 -8.91 27.51
CA PRO A 167 -4.96 -10.32 27.93
C PRO A 167 -4.87 -11.23 26.69
N ARG A 168 -4.17 -12.36 26.86
CA ARG A 168 -4.00 -13.41 25.84
C ARG A 168 -5.26 -14.24 25.67
#